data_AF-Q96UI2-F1
#
_entry.id   AF-Q96UI2-F1
#
_cell.length_a   1.000
_cell.length_b   1.000
_cell.length_c   1.000
_cell.angle_alpha   90.00
_cell.angle_beta   90.00
_cell.angle_gamma   90.00
#
_symmetry.space_group_name_H-M   'P 1'
#
loop_
_entity.id
_entity.type
_entity.pdbx_description
1 polymer ?
#
loop_
_entity_poly.entity_id
_entity_poly.type
_entity_poly.pdbx_seq_one_letter_code
_entity_poly.pdbx_strand_id
1 'polypeptide(L)'
;MGVIRKKTATRGGEGGVKYVCDVCSCDITSTVRIRCADPACSDFDLCVPCFGKGESRNAHDPATHAFRVIEQNSFPIFDREWGADEELLLLEGAEIYGLGSWADIADHIGGFREKDEVRDHYLKTYIESPNFPLPERCSPHNNELANEIPREEFQARKKRRIEERREASKNAPALQPKTKPTASVPSCHEIQGYMPGRLEFETEYANEAEEAVQLMQFDPGDGINPKTGELEPEMELKLTVMEIYNCRLTQRVERKKVIFEHNLLDYRENTKQEKRKTKEERDLLQRAKPFARIMNHKDFEDFTQGLQDELNLRQAIAQLQEWRSMKIGDLRSGEKYEAEKAARIQKAIPMGSMDRERLASSQRSKAQPPPEPPSGASLLVAPELPIRSAQANGEANGEDGKALTNGQANGVNGHSPAKQKYVPQPISGVPPLQLTQENAPDYHLLTPEEAKLCEVLRLQPKPYLMIKEQIIKEAIKGNGTLKKKQAKEICRLDSQKGARLFDFFSNAGWVGKA
;
A
#
# COMPACT_ATOMS: atom_id res chain seq x y z
N MET A 1 -10.25 5.35 -39.64
CA MET A 1 -10.26 5.15 -38.18
C MET A 1 -11.61 5.57 -37.65
N GLY A 2 -12.36 4.68 -37.01
CA GLY A 2 -13.63 5.04 -36.36
C GLY A 2 -13.36 5.69 -35.00
N VAL A 3 -14.10 6.76 -34.67
CA VAL A 3 -13.97 7.40 -33.36
C VAL A 3 -14.72 6.56 -32.33
N ILE A 4 -13.99 5.84 -31.48
CA ILE A 4 -14.56 5.10 -30.34
C ILE A 4 -15.14 6.13 -29.36
N ARG A 5 -16.46 6.38 -29.48
CA ARG A 5 -17.20 7.22 -28.52
C ARG A 5 -17.13 6.56 -27.15
N LYS A 6 -16.62 7.27 -26.16
CA LYS A 6 -16.54 6.80 -24.76
C LYS A 6 -17.95 6.72 -24.18
N LYS A 7 -18.63 5.58 -24.35
CA LYS A 7 -19.94 5.28 -23.77
C LYS A 7 -19.83 5.32 -22.24
N THR A 8 -20.18 6.45 -21.62
CA THR A 8 -20.27 6.56 -20.16
C THR A 8 -21.52 5.82 -19.68
N ALA A 9 -21.38 4.52 -19.44
CA ALA A 9 -22.46 3.71 -18.86
C ALA A 9 -22.81 4.22 -17.45
N THR A 10 -23.97 4.87 -17.31
CA THR A 10 -24.53 5.24 -16.02
C THR A 10 -25.09 4.00 -15.34
N ARG A 11 -24.61 3.69 -14.13
CA ARG A 11 -25.09 2.56 -13.32
C ARG A 11 -26.54 2.76 -12.87
N GLY A 12 -27.48 2.31 -13.68
CA GLY A 12 -28.88 2.09 -13.37
C GLY A 12 -29.27 0.63 -13.64
N GLY A 13 -30.31 0.12 -12.98
CA GLY A 13 -30.75 -1.28 -13.08
C GLY A 13 -31.54 -1.62 -14.35
N GLU A 14 -31.10 -1.11 -15.50
CA GLU A 14 -31.71 -1.30 -16.82
C GLU A 14 -30.55 -1.51 -17.82
N GLY A 15 -30.53 -2.66 -18.50
CA GLY A 15 -29.38 -3.11 -19.28
C GLY A 15 -29.18 -2.39 -20.61
N GLY A 16 -27.95 -2.50 -21.13
CA GLY A 16 -27.56 -2.04 -22.46
C GLY A 16 -27.43 -0.51 -22.64
N VAL A 17 -27.46 -0.09 -23.90
CA VAL A 17 -27.44 1.32 -24.28
C VAL A 17 -28.85 1.89 -24.16
N LYS A 18 -29.03 2.95 -23.37
CA LYS A 18 -30.32 3.64 -23.26
C LYS A 18 -30.70 4.35 -24.56
N TYR A 19 -31.94 4.16 -24.98
CA TYR A 19 -32.56 4.84 -26.12
C TYR A 19 -33.71 5.74 -25.63
N VAL A 20 -33.74 6.97 -26.12
CA VAL A 20 -34.76 7.97 -25.79
C VAL A 20 -35.34 8.47 -27.11
N CYS A 21 -36.67 8.59 -27.20
CA CYS A 21 -37.31 9.04 -28.43
C CYS A 21 -37.09 10.54 -28.65
N ASP A 22 -36.59 10.91 -29.83
CA ASP A 22 -36.21 12.27 -30.18
C ASP A 22 -37.36 13.29 -30.17
N VAL A 23 -38.63 12.85 -30.15
CA VAL A 23 -39.80 13.73 -30.07
C VAL A 23 -40.28 13.93 -28.64
N CYS A 24 -40.73 12.86 -27.97
CA CYS A 24 -41.31 12.93 -26.62
C CYS A 24 -40.27 13.06 -25.49
N SER A 25 -38.99 12.83 -25.77
CA SER A 25 -37.95 12.57 -24.75
C SER A 25 -38.28 11.43 -23.78
N CYS A 26 -39.15 10.50 -24.19
CA CYS A 26 -39.59 9.36 -23.40
C CYS A 26 -38.68 8.14 -23.65
N ASP A 27 -38.36 7.37 -22.60
CA ASP A 27 -37.46 6.22 -22.67
C ASP A 27 -38.11 5.11 -23.52
N ILE A 28 -37.34 4.63 -24.49
CA ILE A 28 -37.74 3.58 -25.46
C ILE A 28 -36.78 2.38 -25.43
N THR A 29 -35.83 2.35 -24.50
CA THR A 29 -34.78 1.31 -24.38
C THR A 29 -35.36 -0.09 -24.40
N SER A 30 -36.39 -0.33 -23.59
CA SER A 30 -37.09 -1.61 -23.49
C SER A 30 -38.47 -1.54 -24.17
N THR A 31 -38.53 -1.01 -25.39
CA THR A 31 -39.74 -0.99 -26.24
C THR A 31 -39.38 -1.26 -27.70
N VAL A 32 -40.38 -1.63 -28.53
CA VAL A 32 -40.22 -1.58 -29.99
C VAL A 32 -40.07 -0.11 -30.40
N ARG A 33 -38.99 0.21 -31.10
CA ARG A 33 -38.69 1.58 -31.57
C ARG A 33 -38.55 1.63 -33.08
N ILE A 34 -38.79 2.81 -33.64
CA ILE A 34 -38.78 3.03 -35.09
C ILE A 34 -37.63 3.98 -35.42
N ARG A 35 -36.62 3.44 -36.09
CA ARG A 35 -35.40 4.17 -36.46
C ARG A 35 -35.55 4.77 -37.84
N CYS A 36 -35.22 6.06 -38.00
CA CYS A 36 -35.16 6.66 -39.32
C CYS A 36 -34.06 5.98 -40.17
N ALA A 37 -34.34 5.73 -41.44
CA ALA A 37 -33.41 5.11 -42.39
C ALA A 37 -32.85 6.08 -43.42
N ASP A 38 -33.40 7.29 -43.51
CA ASP A 38 -32.99 8.33 -44.45
C ASP A 38 -31.63 8.97 -44.09
N PRO A 39 -30.73 9.22 -45.07
CA PRO A 39 -29.44 9.88 -44.85
C PRO A 39 -29.51 11.27 -44.19
N ALA A 40 -30.62 11.99 -44.29
CA ALA A 40 -30.82 13.28 -43.61
C ALA A 40 -31.01 13.14 -42.08
N CYS A 41 -31.16 11.93 -41.55
CA CYS A 41 -31.39 11.65 -40.14
C CYS A 41 -30.33 10.69 -39.56
N SER A 42 -29.25 11.24 -39.00
CA SER A 42 -28.30 10.49 -38.18
C SER A 42 -28.91 10.15 -36.80
N ASP A 43 -28.81 8.88 -36.38
CA ASP A 43 -29.14 8.36 -35.04
C ASP A 43 -30.57 8.66 -34.50
N PHE A 44 -31.54 9.02 -35.35
CA PHE A 44 -32.91 9.43 -34.96
C PHE A 44 -33.84 8.23 -34.68
N ASP A 45 -34.31 8.09 -33.43
CA ASP A 45 -35.18 7.01 -32.96
C ASP A 45 -36.54 7.54 -32.43
N LEU A 46 -37.63 6.90 -32.84
CA LEU A 46 -39.02 7.24 -32.46
C LEU A 46 -39.68 6.16 -31.62
N CYS A 47 -40.53 6.57 -30.67
CA CYS A 47 -41.52 5.70 -30.06
C CYS A 47 -42.70 5.49 -31.02
N VAL A 48 -43.34 4.30 -30.98
CA VAL A 48 -44.49 3.97 -31.83
C VAL A 48 -45.62 5.03 -31.76
N PRO A 49 -45.97 5.61 -30.59
CA PRO A 49 -46.97 6.69 -30.52
C PRO A 49 -46.62 8.00 -31.24
N CYS A 50 -45.33 8.39 -31.32
CA CYS A 50 -44.93 9.60 -32.06
C CYS A 50 -44.86 9.32 -33.57
N PHE A 51 -44.35 8.16 -33.96
CA PHE A 51 -44.35 7.73 -35.36
C PHE A 51 -45.78 7.59 -35.91
N GLY A 52 -46.68 6.92 -35.18
CA GLY A 52 -48.07 6.71 -35.59
C GLY A 52 -48.93 7.97 -35.65
N LYS A 53 -48.41 9.11 -35.16
CA LYS A 53 -49.00 10.45 -35.30
C LYS A 53 -48.37 11.28 -36.42
N GLY A 54 -47.24 10.87 -36.99
CA GLY A 54 -46.46 11.68 -37.92
C GLY A 54 -45.78 12.90 -37.27
N GLU A 55 -45.32 12.78 -36.02
CA GLU A 55 -44.62 13.88 -35.32
C GLU A 55 -43.22 14.09 -35.93
N SER A 56 -42.96 15.28 -36.49
CA SER A 56 -41.66 15.65 -37.09
C SER A 56 -40.79 16.46 -36.13
N ARG A 57 -39.46 16.34 -36.27
CA ARG A 57 -38.50 17.17 -35.53
C ARG A 57 -37.20 17.33 -36.32
N ASN A 58 -36.59 18.52 -36.26
CA ASN A 58 -35.35 18.85 -36.97
C ASN A 58 -35.49 18.58 -38.49
N ALA A 59 -34.62 17.75 -39.07
CA ALA A 59 -34.65 17.37 -40.48
C ALA A 59 -35.45 16.08 -40.78
N HIS A 60 -36.20 15.53 -39.81
CA HIS A 60 -37.00 14.32 -40.02
C HIS A 60 -38.37 14.63 -40.61
N ASP A 61 -38.65 14.12 -41.82
CA ASP A 61 -40.00 14.12 -42.42
C ASP A 61 -40.63 12.71 -42.37
N PRO A 62 -41.64 12.48 -41.49
CA PRO A 62 -42.37 11.22 -41.41
C PRO A 62 -43.11 10.79 -42.68
N ALA A 63 -43.35 11.70 -43.64
CA ALA A 63 -44.09 11.38 -44.87
C ALA A 63 -43.19 10.82 -45.99
N THR A 64 -41.90 11.16 -46.02
CA THR A 64 -40.97 10.74 -47.09
C THR A 64 -39.81 9.87 -46.60
N HIS A 65 -39.43 9.95 -45.34
CA HIS A 65 -38.27 9.22 -44.83
C HIS A 65 -38.58 7.72 -44.66
N ALA A 66 -37.75 6.87 -45.26
CA ALA A 66 -37.77 5.44 -44.96
C ALA A 66 -37.46 5.18 -43.47
N PHE A 67 -37.96 4.07 -42.93
CA PHE A 67 -37.75 3.69 -41.52
C PHE A 67 -37.43 2.20 -41.36
N ARG A 68 -36.94 1.82 -40.18
CA ARG A 68 -36.74 0.43 -39.75
C ARG A 68 -37.41 0.22 -38.40
N VAL A 69 -38.22 -0.83 -38.28
CA VAL A 69 -38.74 -1.28 -36.97
C VAL A 69 -37.63 -2.06 -36.28
N ILE A 70 -37.29 -1.66 -35.05
CA ILE A 70 -36.31 -2.33 -34.20
C ILE A 70 -37.09 -3.04 -33.09
N GLU A 71 -37.22 -4.36 -33.23
CA GLU A 71 -37.77 -5.24 -32.19
C GLU A 71 -36.80 -5.39 -31.01
N GLN A 72 -37.33 -5.87 -29.88
CA GLN A 72 -36.53 -6.21 -28.70
C GLN A 72 -35.73 -7.50 -28.86
N ASN A 73 -36.01 -8.34 -29.86
CA ASN A 73 -35.38 -9.66 -30.05
C ASN A 73 -35.44 -10.60 -28.83
N SER A 74 -36.43 -10.43 -27.94
CA SER A 74 -36.66 -11.28 -26.78
C SER A 74 -37.27 -12.64 -27.16
N PHE A 75 -36.46 -13.49 -27.79
CA PHE A 75 -36.75 -14.89 -28.14
C PHE A 75 -35.46 -15.72 -28.05
N PRO A 76 -35.52 -17.05 -27.78
CA PRO A 76 -34.34 -17.85 -27.53
C PRO A 76 -33.63 -18.27 -28.82
N ILE A 77 -32.29 -18.29 -28.79
CA ILE A 77 -31.44 -18.66 -29.94
C ILE A 77 -30.42 -19.76 -29.65
N PHE A 78 -29.80 -19.77 -28.47
CA PHE A 78 -28.80 -20.78 -28.09
C PHE A 78 -29.24 -21.62 -26.88
N ASP A 79 -29.66 -20.98 -25.78
CA ASP A 79 -30.28 -21.65 -24.63
C ASP A 79 -31.77 -21.28 -24.48
N ARG A 80 -32.57 -22.19 -23.91
CA ARG A 80 -34.03 -22.02 -23.74
C ARG A 80 -34.42 -20.90 -22.78
N GLU A 81 -33.53 -20.52 -21.87
CA GLU A 81 -33.76 -19.45 -20.90
C GLU A 81 -33.12 -18.11 -21.29
N TRP A 82 -32.32 -18.05 -22.35
CA TRP A 82 -31.59 -16.84 -22.79
C TRP A 82 -32.16 -16.25 -24.07
N GLY A 83 -32.52 -14.97 -24.03
CA GLY A 83 -33.03 -14.25 -25.20
C GLY A 83 -31.90 -13.71 -26.07
N ALA A 84 -32.11 -13.57 -27.38
CA ALA A 84 -31.13 -12.98 -28.29
C ALA A 84 -30.74 -11.53 -27.92
N ASP A 85 -31.55 -10.84 -27.14
CA ASP A 85 -31.22 -9.59 -26.46
C ASP A 85 -30.20 -9.76 -25.32
N GLU A 86 -30.38 -10.76 -24.46
CA GLU A 86 -29.43 -11.07 -23.38
C GLU A 86 -28.09 -11.60 -23.94
N GLU A 87 -28.11 -12.39 -25.02
CA GLU A 87 -26.92 -12.88 -25.72
C GLU A 87 -26.13 -11.74 -26.40
N LEU A 88 -26.82 -10.78 -27.03
CA LEU A 88 -26.17 -9.61 -27.64
C LEU A 88 -25.54 -8.70 -26.57
N LEU A 89 -26.24 -8.48 -25.45
CA LEU A 89 -25.73 -7.69 -24.32
C LEU A 89 -24.60 -8.39 -23.57
N LEU A 90 -24.57 -9.73 -23.53
CA LEU A 90 -23.44 -10.50 -23.02
C LEU A 90 -22.17 -10.22 -23.84
N LEU A 91 -22.26 -10.21 -25.16
CA LEU A 91 -21.13 -9.95 -26.05
C LEU A 91 -20.72 -8.46 -26.05
N GLU A 92 -21.66 -7.51 -26.08
CA GLU A 92 -21.35 -6.07 -25.92
C GLU A 92 -20.70 -5.80 -24.55
N GLY A 93 -21.18 -6.47 -23.48
CA GLY A 93 -20.57 -6.40 -22.15
C GLY A 93 -19.15 -6.95 -22.11
N ALA A 94 -18.89 -8.10 -22.74
CA ALA A 94 -17.56 -8.68 -22.82
C ALA A 94 -16.57 -7.80 -23.62
N GLU A 95 -17.03 -7.09 -24.65
CA GLU A 95 -16.23 -6.10 -25.40
C GLU A 95 -15.94 -4.85 -24.55
N ILE A 96 -16.95 -4.30 -23.85
CA ILE A 96 -16.82 -3.02 -23.12
C ILE A 96 -16.07 -3.16 -21.79
N TYR A 97 -16.34 -4.21 -21.00
CA TYR A 97 -15.78 -4.38 -19.65
C TYR A 97 -14.62 -5.37 -19.59
N GLY A 98 -14.34 -6.08 -20.69
CA GLY A 98 -13.37 -7.14 -20.77
C GLY A 98 -13.92 -8.49 -20.32
N LEU A 99 -13.69 -9.52 -21.13
CA LEU A 99 -14.08 -10.89 -20.84
C LEU A 99 -13.49 -11.34 -19.49
N GLY A 100 -14.36 -11.80 -18.58
CA GLY A 100 -13.98 -12.16 -17.22
C GLY A 100 -14.52 -11.21 -16.13
N SER A 101 -14.90 -9.96 -16.44
CA SER A 101 -15.58 -9.09 -15.45
C SER A 101 -17.07 -9.42 -15.33
N TRP A 102 -17.38 -10.67 -14.99
CA TRP A 102 -18.73 -11.23 -15.01
C TRP A 102 -19.76 -10.46 -14.17
N ALA A 103 -19.31 -9.69 -13.17
CA ALA A 103 -20.18 -8.81 -12.39
C ALA A 103 -20.62 -7.56 -13.18
N ASP A 104 -19.70 -6.82 -13.81
CA ASP A 104 -20.07 -5.66 -14.63
C ASP A 104 -20.82 -6.10 -15.91
N ILE A 105 -20.51 -7.28 -16.45
CA ILE A 105 -21.24 -7.88 -17.59
C ILE A 105 -22.68 -8.24 -17.17
N ALA A 106 -22.88 -8.86 -15.99
CA ALA A 106 -24.21 -9.17 -15.47
C ALA A 106 -25.05 -7.89 -15.22
N ASP A 107 -24.44 -6.85 -14.65
CA ASP A 107 -25.07 -5.53 -14.51
C ASP A 107 -25.43 -4.94 -15.90
N HIS A 108 -24.57 -5.08 -16.90
CA HIS A 108 -24.81 -4.58 -18.26
C HIS A 108 -25.93 -5.30 -19.03
N ILE A 109 -26.08 -6.62 -18.85
CA ILE A 109 -27.24 -7.38 -19.35
C ILE A 109 -28.54 -6.90 -18.67
N GLY A 110 -28.43 -6.36 -17.45
CA GLY A 110 -29.50 -5.62 -16.76
C GLY A 110 -29.61 -5.90 -15.26
N GLY A 111 -28.65 -6.57 -14.63
CA GLY A 111 -28.68 -6.88 -13.18
C GLY A 111 -29.67 -7.98 -12.77
N PHE A 112 -30.44 -8.54 -13.72
CA PHE A 112 -31.36 -9.66 -13.51
C PHE A 112 -30.76 -11.03 -13.84
N ARG A 113 -29.45 -11.09 -14.09
CA ARG A 113 -28.61 -12.30 -14.18
C ARG A 113 -27.53 -12.24 -13.10
N GLU A 114 -27.05 -13.37 -12.62
CA GLU A 114 -25.97 -13.44 -11.62
C GLU A 114 -24.61 -13.65 -12.29
N LYS A 115 -23.53 -13.09 -11.72
CA LYS A 115 -22.17 -13.17 -12.28
C LYS A 115 -21.75 -14.62 -12.64
N ASP A 116 -22.13 -15.60 -11.81
CA ASP A 116 -21.74 -17.00 -11.98
C ASP A 116 -22.59 -17.67 -13.06
N GLU A 117 -23.90 -17.41 -13.09
CA GLU A 117 -24.82 -17.79 -14.18
C GLU A 117 -24.36 -17.23 -15.54
N VAL A 118 -23.90 -15.98 -15.59
CA VAL A 118 -23.40 -15.33 -16.81
C VAL A 118 -22.08 -15.96 -17.28
N ARG A 119 -21.15 -16.26 -16.34
CA ARG A 119 -19.92 -17.02 -16.66
C ARG A 119 -20.24 -18.39 -17.22
N ASP A 120 -21.07 -19.15 -16.51
CA ASP A 120 -21.29 -20.57 -16.80
C ASP A 120 -22.09 -20.74 -18.09
N HIS A 121 -23.02 -19.83 -18.39
CA HIS A 121 -23.65 -19.75 -19.72
C HIS A 121 -22.64 -19.41 -20.82
N TYR A 122 -21.76 -18.42 -20.63
CA TYR A 122 -20.75 -18.08 -21.64
C TYR A 122 -19.81 -19.26 -21.94
N LEU A 123 -19.32 -19.95 -20.91
CA LEU A 123 -18.47 -21.12 -21.05
C LEU A 123 -19.19 -22.23 -21.82
N LYS A 124 -20.36 -22.66 -21.36
CA LYS A 124 -21.20 -23.70 -21.98
C LYS A 124 -21.55 -23.38 -23.45
N THR A 125 -21.97 -22.16 -23.72
CA THR A 125 -22.59 -21.78 -25.01
C THR A 125 -21.58 -21.37 -26.08
N TYR A 126 -20.46 -20.76 -25.68
CA TYR A 126 -19.46 -20.23 -26.62
C TYR A 126 -18.12 -20.98 -26.59
N ILE A 127 -17.65 -21.46 -25.43
CA ILE A 127 -16.34 -22.11 -25.29
C ILE A 127 -16.43 -23.64 -25.45
N GLU A 128 -17.42 -24.28 -24.83
CA GLU A 128 -17.67 -25.72 -24.92
C GLU A 128 -18.45 -26.13 -26.20
N SER A 129 -18.69 -25.16 -27.10
CA SER A 129 -19.36 -25.38 -28.38
C SER A 129 -18.55 -26.33 -29.29
N PRO A 130 -19.20 -27.32 -29.94
CA PRO A 130 -18.54 -28.17 -30.95
C PRO A 130 -18.06 -27.38 -32.18
N ASN A 131 -18.57 -26.17 -32.39
CA ASN A 131 -18.28 -25.29 -33.52
C ASN A 131 -17.41 -24.08 -33.12
N PHE A 132 -16.65 -24.16 -32.01
CA PHE A 132 -15.75 -23.10 -31.54
C PHE A 132 -14.91 -22.50 -32.69
N PRO A 133 -14.85 -21.16 -32.87
CA PRO A 133 -15.24 -20.10 -31.92
C PRO A 133 -16.70 -19.66 -31.95
N LEU A 134 -17.60 -20.38 -32.64
CA LEU A 134 -19.02 -20.03 -32.75
C LEU A 134 -19.91 -20.99 -31.94
N PRO A 135 -21.05 -20.53 -31.38
CA PRO A 135 -22.06 -21.42 -30.80
C PRO A 135 -22.57 -22.48 -31.80
N GLU A 136 -22.99 -23.65 -31.29
CA GLU A 136 -23.50 -24.77 -32.09
C GLU A 136 -24.54 -24.31 -33.14
N ARG A 137 -25.47 -23.45 -32.71
CA ARG A 137 -26.63 -22.99 -33.49
C ARG A 137 -26.40 -21.65 -34.22
N CYS A 138 -25.15 -21.25 -34.46
CA CYS A 138 -24.81 -19.95 -35.07
C CYS A 138 -25.18 -19.79 -36.57
N SER A 139 -25.86 -20.75 -37.19
CA SER A 139 -26.32 -20.64 -38.58
C SER A 139 -27.53 -19.70 -38.70
N PRO A 140 -27.52 -18.66 -39.55
CA PRO A 140 -28.67 -17.75 -39.73
C PRO A 140 -29.97 -18.42 -40.19
N HIS A 141 -29.90 -19.67 -40.65
CA HIS A 141 -31.07 -20.45 -41.05
C HIS A 141 -31.60 -21.37 -39.93
N ASN A 142 -30.84 -21.65 -38.86
CA ASN A 142 -31.35 -22.43 -37.73
C ASN A 142 -32.24 -21.53 -36.86
N ASN A 143 -33.55 -21.71 -37.02
CA ASN A 143 -34.59 -21.02 -36.25
C ASN A 143 -35.37 -22.03 -35.38
N GLU A 144 -34.81 -23.22 -35.13
CA GLU A 144 -35.50 -24.32 -34.41
C GLU A 144 -35.95 -23.86 -33.02
N LEU A 145 -35.01 -23.36 -32.20
CA LEU A 145 -35.27 -22.95 -30.83
C LEU A 145 -36.23 -21.75 -30.73
N ALA A 146 -36.15 -20.83 -31.70
CA ALA A 146 -37.01 -19.65 -31.81
C ALA A 146 -38.44 -19.99 -32.28
N ASN A 147 -38.64 -21.15 -32.91
CA ASN A 147 -39.96 -21.67 -33.32
C ASN A 147 -40.54 -22.67 -32.31
N GLU A 148 -39.71 -23.35 -31.50
CA GLU A 148 -40.15 -24.29 -30.46
C GLU A 148 -40.92 -23.60 -29.32
N ILE A 149 -40.55 -22.38 -28.95
CA ILE A 149 -41.14 -21.65 -27.81
C ILE A 149 -41.83 -20.39 -28.34
N PRO A 150 -43.17 -20.25 -28.18
CA PRO A 150 -43.89 -19.04 -28.59
C PRO A 150 -43.30 -17.78 -27.95
N ARG A 151 -43.11 -16.72 -28.74
CA ARG A 151 -42.53 -15.45 -28.28
C ARG A 151 -43.23 -14.89 -27.04
N GLU A 152 -44.55 -14.98 -26.98
CA GLU A 152 -45.38 -14.55 -25.84
C GLU A 152 -45.07 -15.35 -24.56
N GLU A 153 -44.86 -16.66 -24.68
CA GLU A 153 -44.52 -17.53 -23.54
C GLU A 153 -43.10 -17.23 -23.03
N PHE A 154 -42.14 -17.07 -23.94
CA PHE A 154 -40.78 -16.68 -23.58
C PHE A 154 -40.74 -15.32 -22.87
N GLN A 155 -41.48 -14.33 -23.38
CA GLN A 155 -41.61 -13.02 -22.74
C GLN A 155 -42.29 -13.10 -21.37
N ALA A 156 -43.32 -13.93 -21.20
CA ALA A 156 -43.95 -14.18 -19.90
C ALA A 156 -42.98 -14.83 -18.89
N ARG A 157 -42.20 -15.83 -19.31
CA ARG A 157 -41.14 -16.46 -18.50
C ARG A 157 -40.07 -15.44 -18.10
N LYS A 158 -39.55 -14.66 -19.05
CA LYS A 158 -38.53 -13.62 -18.82
C LYS A 158 -39.05 -12.54 -17.87
N LYS A 159 -40.29 -12.07 -18.03
CA LYS A 159 -40.93 -11.12 -17.11
C LYS A 159 -41.03 -11.70 -15.70
N ARG A 160 -41.50 -12.93 -15.53
CA ARG A 160 -41.63 -13.58 -14.22
C ARG A 160 -40.28 -13.68 -13.52
N ARG A 161 -39.22 -14.12 -14.22
CA ARG A 161 -37.84 -14.18 -13.70
C ARG A 161 -37.33 -12.82 -13.19
N ILE A 162 -37.61 -11.74 -13.93
CA ILE A 162 -37.25 -10.37 -13.55
C ILE A 162 -38.04 -9.93 -12.31
N GLU A 163 -39.32 -10.24 -12.23
CA GLU A 163 -40.21 -9.90 -11.12
C GLU A 163 -39.82 -10.64 -9.83
N GLU A 164 -39.63 -11.97 -9.90
CA GLU A 164 -39.12 -12.83 -8.82
C GLU A 164 -37.78 -12.31 -8.26
N ARG A 165 -36.81 -11.98 -9.12
CA ARG A 165 -35.52 -11.39 -8.67
C ARG A 165 -35.67 -9.99 -8.10
N ARG A 166 -36.59 -9.16 -8.61
CA ARG A 166 -36.84 -7.82 -8.09
C ARG A 166 -37.48 -7.88 -6.70
N GLU A 167 -38.29 -8.90 -6.42
CA GLU A 167 -38.82 -9.17 -5.07
C GLU A 167 -37.75 -9.74 -4.14
N ALA A 168 -36.96 -10.72 -4.59
CA ALA A 168 -35.83 -11.24 -3.82
C ALA A 168 -34.82 -10.13 -3.43
N SER A 169 -34.54 -9.20 -4.35
CA SER A 169 -33.66 -8.04 -4.13
C SER A 169 -34.26 -7.03 -3.14
N LYS A 170 -35.58 -6.77 -3.16
CA LYS A 170 -36.26 -5.94 -2.15
C LYS A 170 -36.28 -6.60 -0.76
N ASN A 171 -36.41 -7.93 -0.72
CA ASN A 171 -36.52 -8.70 0.52
C ASN A 171 -35.16 -9.11 1.11
N ALA A 172 -34.08 -8.91 0.37
CA ALA A 172 -32.73 -9.19 0.84
C ALA A 172 -32.37 -8.26 2.03
N PRO A 173 -31.78 -8.78 3.12
CA PRO A 173 -31.32 -7.94 4.21
C PRO A 173 -30.24 -6.98 3.70
N ALA A 174 -30.29 -5.72 4.14
CA ALA A 174 -29.36 -4.69 3.69
C ALA A 174 -27.90 -5.11 3.94
N LEU A 175 -27.20 -5.49 2.87
CA LEU A 175 -25.78 -5.81 2.88
C LEU A 175 -25.03 -4.64 3.54
N GLN A 176 -24.19 -4.95 4.53
CA GLN A 176 -23.30 -3.95 5.13
C GLN A 176 -22.53 -3.23 3.99
N PRO A 177 -22.40 -1.90 4.04
CA PRO A 177 -21.84 -1.15 2.94
C PRO A 177 -20.43 -1.67 2.66
N LYS A 178 -20.27 -2.35 1.51
CA LYS A 178 -19.02 -3.00 1.12
C LYS A 178 -17.88 -2.00 1.33
N THR A 179 -16.95 -2.31 2.23
CA THR A 179 -15.72 -1.54 2.41
C THR A 179 -15.14 -1.34 1.01
N LYS A 180 -14.92 -0.08 0.62
CA LYS A 180 -14.61 0.29 -0.77
C LYS A 180 -13.57 -0.70 -1.31
N PRO A 181 -13.85 -1.40 -2.43
CA PRO A 181 -12.96 -2.46 -2.91
C PRO A 181 -11.55 -1.88 -3.02
N THR A 182 -10.55 -2.65 -2.57
CA THR A 182 -9.16 -2.21 -2.38
C THR A 182 -8.52 -1.84 -3.71
N ALA A 183 -8.86 -0.64 -4.20
CA ALA A 183 -8.51 -0.17 -5.52
C ALA A 183 -6.99 -0.04 -5.59
N SER A 184 -6.39 -0.54 -6.67
CA SER A 184 -4.96 -0.49 -6.94
C SER A 184 -4.49 0.92 -7.35
N VAL A 185 -5.01 1.94 -6.67
CA VAL A 185 -4.53 3.33 -6.72
C VAL A 185 -3.37 3.42 -5.72
N PRO A 186 -2.16 3.87 -6.11
CA PRO A 186 -0.97 3.88 -5.24
C PRO A 186 -1.09 4.65 -3.91
N SER A 187 -2.16 5.44 -3.75
CA SER A 187 -2.48 6.23 -2.56
C SER A 187 -3.48 5.58 -1.58
N CYS A 188 -3.94 4.35 -1.84
CA CYS A 188 -5.07 3.75 -1.10
C CYS A 188 -4.69 2.74 0.02
N HIS A 189 -3.41 2.49 0.27
CA HIS A 189 -2.94 1.56 1.31
C HIS A 189 -2.15 2.27 2.43
N GLU A 190 -1.91 1.58 3.56
CA GLU A 190 -1.12 2.12 4.68
C GLU A 190 0.36 2.31 4.36
N ILE A 191 0.82 1.75 3.24
CA ILE A 191 2.18 1.91 2.70
C ILE A 191 2.07 2.57 1.33
N GLN A 192 2.73 3.73 1.20
CA GLN A 192 2.80 4.50 -0.03
C GLN A 192 3.48 3.68 -1.14
N GLY A 193 2.87 3.64 -2.32
CA GLY A 193 3.43 2.93 -3.48
C GLY A 193 3.34 1.40 -3.41
N TYR A 194 2.69 0.81 -2.41
CA TYR A 194 2.38 -0.62 -2.42
C TYR A 194 0.99 -0.87 -3.05
N MET A 195 0.87 -1.89 -3.90
CA MET A 195 -0.33 -2.22 -4.66
C MET A 195 -0.86 -3.62 -4.29
N PRO A 196 -1.78 -3.73 -3.29
CA PRO A 196 -2.18 -5.01 -2.72
C PRO A 196 -2.71 -6.03 -3.73
N GLY A 197 -3.52 -5.58 -4.70
CA GLY A 197 -4.10 -6.45 -5.72
C GLY A 197 -3.11 -7.05 -6.73
N ARG A 198 -1.83 -6.65 -6.71
CA ARG A 198 -0.77 -7.23 -7.56
C ARG A 198 0.45 -7.74 -6.78
N LEU A 199 0.50 -7.56 -5.45
CA LEU A 199 1.66 -7.90 -4.61
C LEU A 199 2.97 -7.21 -5.08
N GLU A 200 2.83 -5.97 -5.55
CA GLU A 200 3.87 -5.16 -6.20
C GLU A 200 4.10 -3.81 -5.53
N PHE A 201 5.30 -3.27 -5.73
CA PHE A 201 5.63 -1.88 -5.43
C PHE A 201 5.68 -1.04 -6.71
N GLU A 202 5.30 0.23 -6.60
CA GLU A 202 5.37 1.25 -7.66
C GLU A 202 6.82 1.61 -8.01
N THR A 203 7.75 1.35 -7.09
CA THR A 203 9.19 1.37 -7.32
C THR A 203 9.77 0.11 -6.70
N GLU A 204 10.23 -0.81 -7.55
CA GLU A 204 10.73 -2.10 -7.13
C GLU A 204 12.21 -2.03 -6.68
N TYR A 205 12.73 -3.11 -6.07
CA TYR A 205 14.16 -3.14 -5.77
C TYR A 205 14.99 -3.20 -7.06
N ALA A 206 15.96 -2.28 -7.18
CA ALA A 206 16.78 -2.07 -8.37
C ALA A 206 15.92 -1.84 -9.62
N ASN A 207 15.05 -0.82 -9.58
CA ASN A 207 14.13 -0.44 -10.67
C ASN A 207 14.85 0.13 -11.91
N GLU A 208 16.15 0.43 -11.78
CA GLU A 208 17.03 0.81 -12.87
C GLU A 208 17.65 -0.40 -13.60
N ALA A 209 17.33 -1.63 -13.17
CA ALA A 209 17.77 -2.86 -13.85
C ALA A 209 17.13 -3.00 -15.23
N GLU A 210 15.85 -2.65 -15.32
CA GLU A 210 15.05 -2.60 -16.54
C GLU A 210 15.67 -1.69 -17.60
N GLU A 211 16.24 -0.56 -17.20
CA GLU A 211 16.82 0.42 -18.13
C GLU A 211 17.98 -0.16 -18.96
N ALA A 212 18.74 -1.09 -18.38
CA ALA A 212 19.86 -1.75 -19.05
C ALA A 212 19.42 -2.78 -20.09
N VAL A 213 18.27 -3.44 -19.89
CA VAL A 213 17.76 -4.50 -20.79
C VAL A 213 16.72 -4.00 -21.80
N GLN A 214 16.09 -2.84 -21.59
CA GLN A 214 14.97 -2.33 -22.41
C GLN A 214 15.27 -2.18 -23.92
N LEU A 215 16.54 -2.01 -24.30
CA LEU A 215 16.99 -1.86 -25.70
C LEU A 215 17.71 -3.11 -26.24
N MET A 216 17.76 -4.21 -25.48
CA MET A 216 18.42 -5.44 -25.94
C MET A 216 17.55 -6.20 -26.94
N GLN A 217 18.19 -6.62 -28.03
CA GLN A 217 17.58 -7.36 -29.13
C GLN A 217 18.45 -8.58 -29.44
N PHE A 218 17.79 -9.70 -29.75
CA PHE A 218 18.40 -10.99 -30.04
C PHE A 218 17.75 -11.53 -31.33
N ASP A 219 18.43 -11.34 -32.47
CA ASP A 219 17.92 -11.81 -33.75
C ASP A 219 18.24 -13.31 -33.97
N PRO A 220 17.37 -14.09 -34.64
CA PRO A 220 17.62 -15.51 -34.89
C PRO A 220 18.87 -15.75 -35.74
N GLY A 221 19.93 -16.29 -35.13
CA GLY A 221 21.24 -16.49 -35.75
C GLY A 221 22.28 -15.40 -35.47
N ASP A 222 21.92 -14.35 -34.71
CA ASP A 222 22.88 -13.41 -34.16
C ASP A 222 23.82 -14.10 -33.15
N GLY A 223 25.01 -13.52 -32.95
CA GLY A 223 25.93 -13.94 -31.90
C GLY A 223 26.79 -15.17 -32.16
N ILE A 224 26.72 -15.82 -33.32
CA ILE A 224 27.69 -16.86 -33.74
C ILE A 224 28.47 -16.35 -34.95
N ASN A 225 29.80 -16.31 -34.83
CA ASN A 225 30.67 -15.86 -35.92
C ASN A 225 30.60 -16.85 -37.11
N PRO A 226 30.17 -16.42 -38.31
CA PRO A 226 29.97 -17.33 -39.45
C PRO A 226 31.27 -17.84 -40.08
N LYS A 227 32.46 -17.49 -39.55
CA LYS A 227 33.77 -17.95 -40.02
C LYS A 227 34.52 -18.81 -38.99
N THR A 228 34.36 -18.56 -37.69
CA THR A 228 35.01 -19.36 -36.62
C THR A 228 34.05 -20.32 -35.92
N GLY A 229 32.74 -20.07 -35.96
CA GLY A 229 31.73 -20.84 -35.21
C GLY A 229 31.70 -20.55 -33.71
N GLU A 230 32.50 -19.58 -33.25
CA GLU A 230 32.56 -19.14 -31.85
C GLU A 230 31.50 -18.08 -31.56
N LEU A 231 31.22 -17.83 -30.28
CA LEU A 231 30.28 -16.80 -29.86
C LEU A 231 30.91 -15.40 -30.09
N GLU A 232 30.16 -14.46 -30.67
CA GLU A 232 30.62 -13.07 -30.80
C GLU A 232 30.68 -12.38 -29.42
N PRO A 233 31.72 -11.58 -29.12
CA PRO A 233 31.85 -10.89 -27.83
C PRO A 233 30.68 -9.94 -27.49
N GLU A 234 29.96 -9.44 -28.49
CA GLU A 234 28.72 -8.67 -28.25
C GLU A 234 27.61 -9.54 -27.65
N MET A 235 27.49 -10.79 -28.09
CA MET A 235 26.52 -11.76 -27.54
C MET A 235 26.94 -12.22 -26.15
N GLU A 236 28.25 -12.43 -25.91
CA GLU A 236 28.77 -12.70 -24.56
C GLU A 236 28.41 -11.55 -23.60
N LEU A 237 28.54 -10.30 -24.04
CA LEU A 237 28.16 -9.12 -23.26
C LEU A 237 26.64 -9.03 -23.03
N LYS A 238 25.82 -9.23 -24.08
CA LYS A 238 24.34 -9.28 -23.98
C LYS A 238 23.90 -10.32 -22.93
N LEU A 239 24.45 -11.54 -23.00
CA LEU A 239 24.18 -12.62 -22.04
C LEU A 239 24.65 -12.27 -20.63
N THR A 240 25.85 -11.70 -20.47
CA THR A 240 26.39 -11.26 -19.17
C THR A 240 25.49 -10.23 -18.49
N VAL A 241 24.98 -9.24 -19.23
CA VAL A 241 24.05 -8.24 -18.66
C VAL A 241 22.69 -8.87 -18.33
N MET A 242 22.22 -9.84 -19.12
CA MET A 242 21.00 -10.59 -18.81
C MET A 242 21.14 -11.44 -17.53
N GLU A 243 22.32 -12.02 -17.27
CA GLU A 243 22.62 -12.70 -16.00
C GLU A 243 22.62 -11.72 -14.82
N ILE A 244 23.21 -10.54 -14.98
CA ILE A 244 23.17 -9.46 -13.97
C ILE A 244 21.72 -9.01 -13.69
N TYR A 245 20.89 -8.88 -14.74
CA TYR A 245 19.46 -8.56 -14.61
C TYR A 245 18.71 -9.66 -13.84
N ASN A 246 18.90 -10.94 -14.21
CA ASN A 246 18.29 -12.07 -13.53
C ASN A 246 18.71 -12.15 -12.05
N CYS A 247 19.98 -11.88 -11.73
CA CYS A 247 20.47 -11.79 -10.34
C CYS A 247 19.76 -10.70 -9.53
N ARG A 248 19.53 -9.51 -10.13
CA ARG A 248 18.73 -8.44 -9.51
C ARG A 248 17.27 -8.85 -9.31
N LEU A 249 16.68 -9.53 -10.29
CA LEU A 249 15.30 -10.02 -10.23
C LEU A 249 15.11 -11.06 -9.11
N THR A 250 16.04 -12.01 -8.96
CA THR A 250 16.06 -12.95 -7.83
C THR A 250 16.11 -12.22 -6.49
N GLN A 251 17.03 -11.26 -6.31
CA GLN A 251 17.11 -10.46 -5.08
C GLN A 251 15.84 -9.64 -4.80
N ARG A 252 15.13 -9.19 -5.83
CA ARG A 252 13.83 -8.51 -5.72
C ARG A 252 12.76 -9.47 -5.18
N VAL A 253 12.68 -10.69 -5.72
CA VAL A 253 11.78 -11.75 -5.25
C VAL A 253 12.09 -12.18 -3.81
N GLU A 254 13.36 -12.38 -3.46
CA GLU A 254 13.79 -12.70 -2.09
C GLU A 254 13.38 -11.61 -1.08
N ARG A 255 13.56 -10.33 -1.43
CA ARG A 255 13.16 -9.22 -0.56
C ARG A 255 11.65 -9.11 -0.42
N LYS A 256 10.88 -9.34 -1.49
CA LYS A 256 9.42 -9.48 -1.40
C LYS A 256 9.04 -10.61 -0.46
N LYS A 257 9.65 -11.80 -0.59
CA LYS A 257 9.39 -12.95 0.30
C LYS A 257 9.57 -12.55 1.76
N VAL A 258 10.69 -11.92 2.14
CA VAL A 258 10.95 -11.48 3.52
C VAL A 258 9.92 -10.44 4.00
N ILE A 259 9.49 -9.52 3.13
CA ILE A 259 8.46 -8.51 3.47
C ILE A 259 7.10 -9.15 3.77
N PHE A 260 6.68 -10.12 2.96
CA PHE A 260 5.42 -10.85 3.15
C PHE A 260 5.49 -11.83 4.33
N GLU A 261 6.56 -12.63 4.40
CA GLU A 261 6.73 -13.69 5.40
C GLU A 261 6.75 -13.15 6.84
N HIS A 262 7.39 -12.00 7.07
CA HIS A 262 7.47 -11.36 8.39
C HIS A 262 6.40 -10.26 8.60
N ASN A 263 5.32 -10.26 7.81
CA ASN A 263 4.19 -9.31 7.90
C ASN A 263 4.62 -7.82 8.00
N LEU A 264 5.70 -7.45 7.30
CA LEU A 264 6.28 -6.10 7.38
C LEU A 264 5.39 -5.02 6.75
N LEU A 265 4.33 -5.43 6.04
CA LEU A 265 3.33 -4.54 5.43
C LEU A 265 2.37 -3.91 6.46
N ASP A 266 2.22 -4.49 7.65
CA ASP A 266 1.31 -4.00 8.71
C ASP A 266 1.94 -2.84 9.50
N TYR A 267 2.31 -1.78 8.78
CA TYR A 267 3.12 -0.66 9.29
C TYR A 267 2.56 -0.05 10.59
N ARG A 268 1.24 0.07 10.74
CA ARG A 268 0.63 0.61 11.97
C ARG A 268 0.80 -0.31 13.18
N GLU A 269 0.52 -1.60 13.05
CA GLU A 269 0.66 -2.55 14.15
C GLU A 269 2.14 -2.78 14.48
N ASN A 270 3.01 -2.89 13.48
CA ASN A 270 4.46 -2.96 13.66
C ASN A 270 4.99 -1.71 14.40
N THR A 271 4.56 -0.51 14.01
CA THR A 271 4.90 0.75 14.70
C THR A 271 4.36 0.80 16.15
N LYS A 272 3.18 0.22 16.39
CA LYS A 272 2.52 0.16 17.71
C LYS A 272 3.20 -0.86 18.63
N GLN A 273 3.67 -1.99 18.10
CA GLN A 273 4.51 -2.94 18.82
C GLN A 273 5.88 -2.32 19.16
N GLU A 274 6.54 -1.68 18.19
CA GLU A 274 7.85 -1.04 18.42
C GLU A 274 7.75 0.07 19.48
N LYS A 275 6.66 0.85 19.50
CA LYS A 275 6.35 1.85 20.54
C LYS A 275 6.09 1.29 21.94
N ARG A 276 5.74 0.00 22.09
CA ARG A 276 5.55 -0.64 23.40
C ARG A 276 6.87 -1.04 24.07
N LYS A 277 7.95 -1.18 23.29
CA LYS A 277 9.24 -1.65 23.78
C LYS A 277 10.12 -0.47 24.24
N THR A 278 10.92 -0.70 25.28
CA THR A 278 11.88 0.28 25.81
C THR A 278 12.89 0.72 24.74
N LYS A 279 13.72 1.73 25.03
CA LYS A 279 14.80 2.10 24.11
C LYS A 279 15.80 0.94 23.90
N GLU A 280 16.22 0.27 24.96
CA GLU A 280 17.24 -0.79 24.87
C GLU A 280 16.72 -2.02 24.12
N GLU A 281 15.47 -2.43 24.35
CA GLU A 281 14.82 -3.51 23.59
C GLU A 281 14.70 -3.15 22.10
N ARG A 282 14.36 -1.90 21.76
CA ARG A 282 14.34 -1.45 20.35
C ARG A 282 15.72 -1.45 19.72
N ASP A 283 16.74 -0.95 20.42
CA ASP A 283 18.13 -0.92 19.92
C ASP A 283 18.70 -2.35 19.75
N LEU A 284 18.27 -3.32 20.57
CA LEU A 284 18.57 -4.74 20.43
C LEU A 284 17.85 -5.37 19.22
N LEU A 285 16.55 -5.16 19.09
CA LEU A 285 15.75 -5.70 17.99
C LEU A 285 16.14 -5.09 16.62
N GLN A 286 16.57 -3.83 16.59
CA GLN A 286 17.12 -3.20 15.39
C GLN A 286 18.41 -3.91 14.92
N ARG A 287 19.20 -4.51 15.83
CA ARG A 287 20.35 -5.38 15.48
C ARG A 287 19.92 -6.79 15.08
N ALA A 288 18.73 -7.24 15.50
CA ALA A 288 18.18 -8.54 15.13
C ALA A 288 17.54 -8.55 13.72
N LYS A 289 16.98 -7.43 13.25
CA LYS A 289 16.29 -7.31 11.93
C LYS A 289 17.02 -7.92 10.71
N PRO A 290 18.38 -7.97 10.60
CA PRO A 290 19.05 -8.69 9.52
C PRO A 290 18.78 -10.20 9.47
N PHE A 291 18.55 -10.86 10.61
CA PHE A 291 18.34 -12.31 10.69
C PHE A 291 16.99 -12.75 10.09
N ALA A 292 15.99 -11.86 10.00
CA ALA A 292 14.72 -12.12 9.30
C ALA A 292 14.90 -12.47 7.80
N ARG A 293 16.08 -12.22 7.22
CA ARG A 293 16.40 -12.63 5.83
C ARG A 293 16.75 -14.12 5.68
N ILE A 294 17.08 -14.80 6.78
CA ILE A 294 17.53 -16.21 6.79
C ILE A 294 16.73 -17.10 7.73
N MET A 295 15.83 -16.51 8.53
CA MET A 295 14.91 -17.19 9.44
C MET A 295 13.49 -17.06 8.92
N ASN A 296 12.67 -18.10 9.09
CA ASN A 296 11.23 -17.98 8.85
C ASN A 296 10.57 -17.07 9.89
N HIS A 297 9.31 -16.70 9.66
CA HIS A 297 8.54 -15.81 10.53
C HIS A 297 8.57 -16.22 12.00
N LYS A 298 8.25 -17.49 12.29
CA LYS A 298 8.13 -18.00 13.65
C LYS A 298 9.48 -18.05 14.35
N ASP A 299 10.50 -18.63 13.71
CA ASP A 299 11.83 -18.75 14.30
C ASP A 299 12.42 -17.36 14.61
N PHE A 300 12.09 -16.35 13.79
CA PHE A 300 12.50 -14.97 14.04
C PHE A 300 11.72 -14.31 15.20
N GLU A 301 10.42 -14.58 15.35
CA GLU A 301 9.65 -14.16 16.53
C GLU A 301 10.17 -14.83 17.81
N ASP A 302 10.35 -16.14 17.82
CA ASP A 302 10.90 -16.90 18.96
C ASP A 302 12.32 -16.40 19.33
N PHE A 303 13.17 -16.12 18.34
CA PHE A 303 14.51 -15.54 18.55
C PHE A 303 14.47 -14.11 19.08
N THR A 304 13.61 -13.25 18.54
CA THR A 304 13.52 -11.85 18.98
C THR A 304 12.85 -11.70 20.34
N GLN A 305 11.91 -12.59 20.69
CA GLN A 305 11.36 -12.71 22.04
C GLN A 305 12.42 -13.24 23.01
N GLY A 306 13.17 -14.29 22.64
CA GLY A 306 14.27 -14.82 23.45
C GLY A 306 15.36 -13.78 23.76
N LEU A 307 15.74 -12.95 22.78
CA LEU A 307 16.64 -11.80 22.99
C LEU A 307 16.06 -10.75 23.95
N GLN A 308 14.75 -10.49 23.87
CA GLN A 308 14.07 -9.55 24.76
C GLN A 308 13.99 -10.09 26.20
N ASP A 309 13.69 -11.38 26.38
CA ASP A 309 13.66 -12.03 27.69
C ASP A 309 15.07 -12.11 28.31
N GLU A 310 16.10 -12.37 27.52
CA GLU A 310 17.50 -12.40 27.98
C GLU A 310 18.00 -11.03 28.44
N LEU A 311 17.66 -9.95 27.72
CA LEU A 311 17.92 -8.57 28.15
C LEU A 311 17.19 -8.23 29.46
N ASN A 312 15.90 -8.58 29.56
CA ASN A 312 15.09 -8.31 30.74
C ASN A 312 15.59 -9.08 31.98
N LEU A 313 16.03 -10.34 31.79
CA LEU A 313 16.69 -11.13 32.84
C LEU A 313 18.02 -10.50 33.28
N ARG A 314 18.87 -10.06 32.33
CA ARG A 314 20.14 -9.36 32.66
C ARG A 314 19.90 -8.09 33.46
N GLN A 315 18.93 -7.26 33.07
CA GLN A 315 18.54 -6.04 33.81
C GLN A 315 18.05 -6.38 35.23
N ALA A 316 17.13 -7.35 35.37
CA ALA A 316 16.59 -7.79 36.66
C ALA A 316 17.67 -8.35 37.59
N ILE A 317 18.59 -9.17 37.08
CA ILE A 317 19.71 -9.73 37.83
C ILE A 317 20.66 -8.62 38.32
N ALA A 318 20.98 -7.64 37.45
CA ALA A 318 21.82 -6.50 37.83
C ALA A 318 21.17 -5.64 38.93
N GLN A 319 19.86 -5.39 38.83
CA GLN A 319 19.10 -4.65 39.85
C GLN A 319 19.08 -5.39 41.20
N LEU A 320 18.81 -6.70 41.20
CA LEU A 320 18.84 -7.52 42.42
C LEU A 320 20.25 -7.61 43.04
N GLN A 321 21.31 -7.51 42.23
CA GLN A 321 22.69 -7.38 42.73
C GLN A 321 22.96 -5.99 43.33
N GLU A 322 22.48 -4.91 42.72
CA GLU A 322 22.56 -3.54 43.28
C GLU A 322 21.88 -3.50 44.66
N TRP A 323 20.64 -4.00 44.75
CA TRP A 323 19.86 -4.07 45.99
C TRP A 323 20.57 -4.86 47.09
N ARG A 324 21.11 -6.05 46.78
CA ARG A 324 21.90 -6.84 47.72
C ARG A 324 23.17 -6.11 48.20
N SER A 325 23.85 -5.36 47.33
CA SER A 325 25.01 -4.56 47.71
C SER A 325 24.66 -3.45 48.71
N MET A 326 23.44 -2.92 48.61
CA MET A 326 22.86 -1.95 49.55
C MET A 326 22.13 -2.59 50.74
N LYS A 327 22.29 -3.90 50.95
CA LYS A 327 21.71 -4.69 52.05
C LYS A 327 20.17 -4.74 52.05
N ILE A 328 19.55 -4.56 50.89
CA ILE A 328 18.11 -4.75 50.70
C ILE A 328 17.87 -6.24 50.42
N GLY A 329 17.15 -6.93 51.32
CA GLY A 329 16.86 -8.36 51.21
C GLY A 329 15.58 -8.70 50.44
N ASP A 330 14.55 -7.83 50.54
CA ASP A 330 13.18 -8.15 50.11
C ASP A 330 12.74 -7.32 48.90
N LEU A 331 11.91 -7.92 48.04
CA LEU A 331 11.37 -7.26 46.83
C LEU A 331 10.55 -6.01 47.16
N ARG A 332 9.68 -6.06 48.19
CA ARG A 332 8.91 -4.89 48.68
C ARG A 332 9.81 -3.76 49.19
N SER A 333 10.95 -4.11 49.81
CA SER A 333 11.94 -3.15 50.29
C SER A 333 12.71 -2.50 49.13
N GLY A 334 12.96 -3.26 48.05
CA GLY A 334 13.60 -2.78 46.83
C GLY A 334 12.70 -1.92 45.93
N GLU A 335 11.43 -2.28 45.74
CA GLU A 335 10.44 -1.46 45.04
C GLU A 335 10.34 -0.07 45.69
N LYS A 336 10.22 -0.03 47.03
CA LYS A 336 10.24 1.22 47.79
C LYS A 336 11.56 2.00 47.59
N TYR A 337 12.70 1.31 47.59
CA TYR A 337 14.00 1.95 47.34
C TYR A 337 14.06 2.59 45.95
N GLU A 338 13.58 1.94 44.89
CA GLU A 338 13.56 2.52 43.54
C GLU A 338 12.57 3.68 43.43
N ALA A 339 11.39 3.57 44.06
CA ALA A 339 10.44 4.68 44.15
C ALA A 339 11.06 5.90 44.85
N GLU A 340 11.82 5.71 45.93
CA GLU A 340 12.56 6.77 46.60
C GLU A 340 13.75 7.29 45.75
N LYS A 341 14.49 6.43 45.06
CA LYS A 341 15.61 6.77 44.16
C LYS A 341 15.12 7.62 42.98
N ALA A 342 14.04 7.22 42.33
CA ALA A 342 13.36 8.00 41.29
C ALA A 342 12.83 9.34 41.83
N ALA A 343 12.17 9.35 43.00
CA ALA A 343 11.68 10.59 43.62
C ALA A 343 12.81 11.54 44.04
N ARG A 344 13.98 11.02 44.46
CA ARG A 344 15.19 11.82 44.74
C ARG A 344 15.77 12.41 43.45
N ILE A 345 15.84 11.63 42.36
CA ILE A 345 16.29 12.11 41.04
C ILE A 345 15.36 13.22 40.52
N GLN A 346 14.04 13.04 40.62
CA GLN A 346 13.07 14.08 40.25
C GLN A 346 13.19 15.35 41.10
N LYS A 347 13.42 15.21 42.42
CA LYS A 347 13.62 16.35 43.34
C LYS A 347 15.00 17.03 43.21
N ALA A 348 15.98 16.37 42.61
CA ALA A 348 17.29 16.95 42.30
C ALA A 348 17.27 17.89 41.09
N ILE A 349 16.16 17.92 40.33
CA ILE A 349 15.93 18.93 39.29
C ILE A 349 15.60 20.28 40.00
N PRO A 350 16.34 21.38 39.77
CA PRO A 350 16.22 22.58 40.60
C PRO A 350 14.86 23.30 40.52
N MET A 351 14.05 23.16 41.58
CA MET A 351 12.85 23.96 41.81
C MET A 351 13.22 25.32 42.42
N GLY A 352 13.66 26.28 41.61
CA GLY A 352 14.00 27.62 42.12
C GLY A 352 14.45 28.68 41.10
N SER A 353 13.50 29.38 40.46
CA SER A 353 13.64 30.78 40.03
C SER A 353 12.26 31.41 39.79
N MET A 354 12.12 32.71 40.00
CA MET A 354 10.84 33.44 39.90
C MET A 354 10.51 33.91 38.46
N ASP A 355 10.62 33.00 37.48
CA ASP A 355 10.40 33.26 36.04
C ASP A 355 9.11 32.65 35.48
N ARG A 356 8.22 32.18 36.37
CA ARG A 356 7.04 31.36 36.02
C ARG A 356 6.08 32.04 35.04
N GLU A 357 5.90 33.36 35.11
CA GLU A 357 4.95 34.07 34.24
C GLU A 357 5.53 34.45 32.87
N ARG A 358 6.86 34.65 32.74
CA ARG A 358 7.48 34.97 31.44
C ARG A 358 7.72 33.75 30.54
N LEU A 359 7.89 32.56 31.10
CA LEU A 359 8.05 31.33 30.30
C LEU A 359 6.76 30.54 30.04
N ALA A 360 5.70 30.72 30.85
CA ALA A 360 4.44 29.98 30.70
C ALA A 360 3.74 30.19 29.34
N SER A 361 3.94 31.35 28.71
CA SER A 361 3.40 31.67 27.37
C SER A 361 4.14 30.96 26.22
N SER A 362 5.39 30.55 26.42
CA SER A 362 6.26 30.01 25.35
C SER A 362 6.40 28.48 25.39
N GLN A 363 6.32 27.87 26.58
CA GLN A 363 6.52 26.42 26.74
C GLN A 363 5.30 25.54 26.41
N ARG A 364 4.14 26.10 26.05
CA ARG A 364 2.93 25.33 25.70
C ARG A 364 3.04 24.51 24.40
N SER A 365 4.21 24.50 23.77
CA SER A 365 4.53 23.88 22.47
C SER A 365 5.49 22.67 22.57
N LYS A 366 5.98 22.32 23.77
CA LYS A 366 6.72 21.07 24.00
C LYS A 366 6.08 20.29 25.14
N ALA A 367 5.38 19.21 24.78
CA ALA A 367 5.10 18.14 25.73
C ALA A 367 6.40 17.60 26.32
N GLN A 368 6.37 17.17 27.58
CA GLN A 368 7.43 16.32 28.11
C GLN A 368 7.55 15.05 27.24
N PRO A 369 8.74 14.44 27.11
CA PRO A 369 8.82 13.10 26.55
C PRO A 369 7.88 12.19 27.37
N PRO A 370 7.06 11.34 26.72
CA PRO A 370 6.21 10.41 27.45
C PRO A 370 7.09 9.52 28.34
N PRO A 371 6.61 9.09 29.53
CA PRO A 371 7.33 8.13 30.34
C PRO A 371 7.65 6.90 29.50
N GLU A 372 8.87 6.37 29.61
CA GLU A 372 9.22 5.13 28.90
C GLU A 372 8.31 4.00 29.39
N PRO A 373 7.89 3.08 28.49
CA PRO A 373 7.10 1.92 28.90
C PRO A 373 7.87 1.13 29.96
N PRO A 374 7.18 0.56 30.96
CA PRO A 374 7.84 -0.23 32.00
C PRO A 374 8.59 -1.41 31.35
N SER A 375 9.86 -1.58 31.70
CA SER A 375 10.68 -2.68 31.19
C SER A 375 10.10 -4.03 31.63
N GLY A 376 10.28 -5.08 30.82
CA GLY A 376 9.94 -6.45 31.24
C GLY A 376 10.69 -6.85 32.51
N ALA A 377 11.89 -6.33 32.72
CA ALA A 377 12.66 -6.45 33.95
C ALA A 377 11.90 -6.00 35.21
N SER A 378 11.04 -4.97 35.11
CA SER A 378 10.24 -4.50 36.24
C SER A 378 9.18 -5.52 36.69
N LEU A 379 8.72 -6.40 35.79
CA LEU A 379 7.82 -7.51 36.14
C LEU A 379 8.58 -8.66 36.82
N LEU A 380 9.85 -8.88 36.45
CA LEU A 380 10.74 -9.91 37.01
C LEU A 380 11.28 -9.57 38.41
N VAL A 381 11.02 -8.35 38.89
CA VAL A 381 11.48 -7.81 40.19
C VAL A 381 10.29 -7.33 41.04
N ALA A 382 9.05 -7.49 40.56
CA ALA A 382 7.83 -7.09 41.26
C ALA A 382 7.62 -7.85 42.59
N PRO A 383 6.97 -7.25 43.61
CA PRO A 383 6.74 -7.88 44.91
C PRO A 383 6.02 -9.23 44.88
N GLU A 384 5.06 -9.38 43.96
CA GLU A 384 4.23 -10.57 43.78
C GLU A 384 4.66 -11.27 42.48
N LEU A 385 5.77 -12.00 42.53
CA LEU A 385 6.25 -12.79 41.39
C LEU A 385 5.26 -13.92 41.06
N PRO A 386 4.73 -14.02 39.82
CA PRO A 386 3.90 -15.15 39.42
C PRO A 386 4.71 -16.45 39.48
N ILE A 387 4.34 -17.36 40.39
CA ILE A 387 5.02 -18.64 40.58
C ILE A 387 4.75 -19.54 39.36
N ARG A 388 5.62 -19.47 38.35
CA ARG A 388 5.68 -20.44 37.26
C ARG A 388 6.25 -21.76 37.79
N SER A 389 5.43 -22.54 38.47
CA SER A 389 5.71 -23.93 38.80
C SER A 389 5.89 -24.74 37.52
N ALA A 390 7.09 -25.22 37.26
CA ALA A 390 7.36 -26.07 36.10
C ALA A 390 6.79 -27.48 36.33
N GLN A 391 5.63 -27.77 35.73
CA GLN A 391 5.20 -29.13 35.44
C GLN A 391 4.76 -29.23 33.98
N ALA A 392 5.38 -30.15 33.24
CA ALA A 392 5.04 -30.45 31.87
C ALA A 392 4.08 -31.65 31.85
N ASN A 393 2.82 -31.38 31.50
CA ASN A 393 2.11 -32.06 30.41
C ASN A 393 0.82 -31.30 30.14
N GLY A 394 0.42 -31.25 28.88
CA GLY A 394 -0.79 -30.53 28.48
C GLY A 394 -1.99 -31.47 28.33
N GLU A 395 -3.18 -30.89 28.43
CA GLU A 395 -4.32 -31.23 27.58
C GLU A 395 -5.18 -29.97 27.41
N ALA A 396 -5.91 -29.88 26.30
CA ALA A 396 -6.66 -28.67 25.93
C ALA A 396 -8.17 -28.91 26.06
N ASN A 397 -8.89 -27.96 26.66
CA ASN A 397 -10.26 -27.58 26.30
C ASN A 397 -10.77 -26.41 27.17
N GLY A 398 -11.81 -25.72 26.69
CA GLY A 398 -12.65 -24.84 27.52
C GLY A 398 -12.62 -23.36 27.14
N GLU A 399 -13.51 -22.97 26.22
CA GLU A 399 -14.03 -21.60 26.16
C GLU A 399 -14.93 -21.32 27.39
N ASP A 400 -14.94 -20.10 27.91
CA ASP A 400 -15.96 -19.05 27.66
C ASP A 400 -15.60 -17.81 28.53
N GLY A 401 -16.27 -16.67 28.37
CA GLY A 401 -16.09 -15.53 29.30
C GLY A 401 -16.15 -14.11 28.73
N LYS A 402 -17.24 -13.78 28.05
CA LYS A 402 -17.74 -12.40 27.83
C LYS A 402 -17.71 -11.52 29.12
N ALA A 403 -17.72 -10.17 29.09
CA ALA A 403 -17.51 -9.14 28.05
C ALA A 403 -17.68 -7.72 28.65
N LEU A 404 -17.29 -6.66 27.89
CA LEU A 404 -17.79 -5.26 27.98
C LEU A 404 -17.50 -4.48 29.30
N THR A 405 -17.49 -3.14 29.39
CA THR A 405 -17.48 -1.99 28.44
C THR A 405 -16.17 -1.17 28.69
N ASN A 406 -15.85 0.07 28.28
CA ASN A 406 -16.42 1.17 27.46
C ASN A 406 -15.20 2.05 26.99
N GLY A 407 -15.28 3.23 26.36
CA GLY A 407 -16.39 4.02 25.81
C GLY A 407 -16.02 5.49 25.61
N GLN A 408 -16.20 6.00 24.38
CA GLN A 408 -16.29 7.44 23.99
C GLN A 408 -15.04 8.35 24.03
N ALA A 409 -14.48 8.53 22.81
CA ALA A 409 -14.23 9.81 22.13
C ALA A 409 -13.50 10.98 22.83
N ASN A 410 -12.36 11.36 22.26
CA ASN A 410 -12.14 12.74 21.83
C ASN A 410 -11.24 12.79 20.58
N GLY A 411 -11.30 13.87 19.79
CA GLY A 411 -10.56 14.02 18.53
C GLY A 411 -9.46 15.08 18.56
N VAL A 412 -8.94 15.40 17.36
CA VAL A 412 -8.08 16.56 17.01
C VAL A 412 -6.57 16.44 17.31
N ASN A 413 -5.79 16.49 16.22
CA ASN A 413 -4.39 16.94 16.04
C ASN A 413 -3.25 16.47 16.96
N GLY A 414 -2.27 15.79 16.33
CA GLY A 414 -0.86 15.72 16.77
C GLY A 414 0.00 15.17 15.62
N HIS A 415 0.67 16.00 14.82
CA HIS A 415 1.97 16.62 15.14
C HIS A 415 2.94 15.65 15.83
N SER A 416 3.77 15.00 15.01
CA SER A 416 4.98 14.34 15.50
C SER A 416 5.95 15.38 16.09
N PRO A 417 6.69 15.07 17.16
CA PRO A 417 7.66 15.99 17.73
C PRO A 417 8.81 16.19 16.73
N ALA A 418 8.89 17.38 16.13
CA ALA A 418 10.01 17.74 15.28
C ALA A 418 11.32 17.59 16.05
N LYS A 419 12.27 16.79 15.52
CA LYS A 419 13.64 16.73 16.03
C LYS A 419 14.15 18.16 16.16
N GLN A 420 14.74 18.52 17.31
CA GLN A 420 15.34 19.84 17.48
C GLN A 420 16.49 20.00 16.50
N LYS A 421 16.23 20.68 15.37
CA LYS A 421 17.21 20.97 14.34
C LYS A 421 18.39 21.71 14.97
N TYR A 422 19.53 21.05 15.03
CA TYR A 422 20.72 21.59 15.67
C TYR A 422 21.27 22.71 14.79
N VAL A 423 21.10 23.97 15.21
CA VAL A 423 21.60 25.13 14.48
C VAL A 423 23.06 25.38 14.89
N PRO A 424 24.04 25.12 14.02
CA PRO A 424 25.44 25.39 14.33
C PRO A 424 25.63 26.90 14.49
N GLN A 425 26.24 27.29 15.61
CA GLN A 425 26.44 28.71 15.96
C GLN A 425 27.64 29.30 15.19
N PRO A 426 27.57 30.55 14.69
CA PRO A 426 28.68 31.22 14.00
C PRO A 426 29.94 31.34 14.88
N ILE A 427 31.11 31.48 14.26
CA ILE A 427 32.35 31.79 15.00
C ILE A 427 32.31 33.29 15.35
N SER A 428 32.45 33.62 16.64
CA SER A 428 32.34 35.00 17.11
C SER A 428 33.37 35.91 16.41
N GLY A 429 32.89 37.00 15.80
CA GLY A 429 33.74 37.95 15.07
C GLY A 429 34.15 37.53 13.65
N VAL A 430 33.64 36.42 13.12
CA VAL A 430 33.98 35.94 11.75
C VAL A 430 32.71 35.72 10.92
N PRO A 431 32.57 36.33 9.73
CA PRO A 431 31.42 36.09 8.87
C PRO A 431 31.42 34.66 8.29
N PRO A 432 30.26 34.03 8.08
CA PRO A 432 30.17 32.74 7.41
C PRO A 432 30.78 32.75 6.00
N LEU A 433 31.27 31.59 5.55
CA LEU A 433 31.67 31.38 4.16
C LEU A 433 30.42 31.12 3.31
N GLN A 434 30.27 31.81 2.18
CA GLN A 434 29.23 31.48 1.18
C GLN A 434 29.69 30.26 0.38
N LEU A 435 28.91 29.19 0.41
CA LEU A 435 29.16 27.96 -0.33
C LEU A 435 28.07 27.76 -1.39
N THR A 436 28.48 27.57 -2.65
CA THR A 436 27.59 27.29 -3.78
C THR A 436 28.14 26.14 -4.61
N GLN A 437 27.28 25.49 -5.41
CA GLN A 437 27.67 24.40 -6.32
C GLN A 437 28.78 24.82 -7.32
N GLU A 438 28.90 26.12 -7.61
CA GLU A 438 29.90 26.69 -8.51
C GLU A 438 31.23 27.02 -7.81
N ASN A 439 31.18 27.42 -6.52
CA ASN A 439 32.37 27.89 -5.79
C ASN A 439 33.01 26.84 -4.86
N ALA A 440 32.33 25.71 -4.64
CA ALA A 440 32.74 24.67 -3.70
C ALA A 440 32.65 23.27 -4.35
N PRO A 441 33.78 22.67 -4.77
CA PRO A 441 33.77 21.28 -5.23
C PRO A 441 33.31 20.34 -4.11
N ASP A 442 32.69 19.24 -4.49
CA ASP A 442 32.10 18.23 -3.61
C ASP A 442 30.91 18.73 -2.75
N TYR A 443 30.37 19.94 -2.99
CA TYR A 443 29.21 20.50 -2.26
C TYR A 443 27.95 19.64 -2.33
N HIS A 444 27.67 19.04 -3.49
CA HIS A 444 26.54 18.12 -3.71
C HIS A 444 26.59 16.83 -2.86
N LEU A 445 27.72 16.52 -2.21
CA LEU A 445 27.85 15.39 -1.29
C LEU A 445 27.49 15.76 0.17
N LEU A 446 27.13 17.02 0.44
CA LEU A 446 26.71 17.49 1.76
C LEU A 446 25.18 17.52 1.87
N THR A 447 24.64 17.04 3.00
CA THR A 447 23.25 17.37 3.34
C THR A 447 23.10 18.86 3.69
N PRO A 448 21.90 19.46 3.60
CA PRO A 448 21.70 20.89 3.90
C PRO A 448 22.11 21.34 5.32
N GLU A 449 22.20 20.41 6.28
CA GLU A 449 22.67 20.71 7.64
C GLU A 449 24.20 20.71 7.74
N GLU A 450 24.87 19.87 6.94
CA GLU A 450 26.33 19.83 6.81
C GLU A 450 26.86 21.00 5.98
N ALA A 451 26.15 21.39 4.91
CA ALA A 451 26.45 22.59 4.14
C ALA A 451 26.46 23.82 5.06
N LYS A 452 25.39 24.02 5.85
CA LYS A 452 25.29 25.13 6.82
C LYS A 452 26.35 25.06 7.93
N LEU A 453 26.76 23.86 8.35
CA LEU A 453 27.89 23.67 9.27
C LEU A 453 29.21 24.11 8.62
N CYS A 454 29.43 23.80 7.34
CA CYS A 454 30.61 24.19 6.58
C CYS A 454 30.69 25.71 6.35
N GLU A 455 29.57 26.38 6.03
CA GLU A 455 29.48 27.85 5.99
C GLU A 455 29.91 28.48 7.33
N VAL A 456 29.30 28.01 8.42
CA VAL A 456 29.46 28.52 9.80
C VAL A 456 30.86 28.28 10.36
N LEU A 457 31.48 27.13 10.04
CA LEU A 457 32.84 26.81 10.48
C LEU A 457 33.91 27.27 9.49
N ARG A 458 33.53 27.84 8.34
CA ARG A 458 34.41 28.14 7.20
C ARG A 458 35.29 26.95 6.86
N LEU A 459 34.65 25.88 6.40
CA LEU A 459 35.26 24.66 5.88
C LEU A 459 34.76 24.44 4.45
N GLN A 460 35.62 23.99 3.55
CA GLN A 460 35.22 23.51 2.23
C GLN A 460 34.70 22.07 2.32
N PRO A 461 33.81 21.61 1.42
CA PRO A 461 33.20 20.28 1.50
C PRO A 461 34.22 19.14 1.56
N LYS A 462 35.26 19.18 0.72
CA LYS A 462 36.29 18.13 0.65
C LYS A 462 37.08 17.94 1.97
N PRO A 463 37.68 18.98 2.59
CA PRO A 463 38.21 18.88 3.95
C PRO A 463 37.21 18.41 4.99
N TYR A 464 35.95 18.85 4.92
CA TYR A 464 34.91 18.42 5.87
C TYR A 464 34.62 16.91 5.75
N LEU A 465 34.46 16.38 4.54
CA LEU A 465 34.21 14.96 4.28
C LEU A 465 35.37 14.09 4.80
N MET A 466 36.62 14.52 4.61
CA MET A 466 37.78 13.82 5.18
C MET A 466 37.76 13.81 6.71
N ILE A 467 37.42 14.93 7.36
CA ILE A 467 37.33 15.00 8.83
C ILE A 467 36.16 14.15 9.36
N LYS A 468 35.02 14.12 8.64
CA LYS A 468 33.87 13.25 8.93
C LYS A 468 34.26 11.77 8.86
N GLU A 469 34.97 11.34 7.81
CA GLU A 469 35.48 9.96 7.68
C GLU A 469 36.39 9.60 8.87
N GLN A 470 37.40 10.42 9.15
CA GLN A 470 38.39 10.12 10.20
C GLN A 470 37.76 10.07 11.61
N ILE A 471 36.81 10.97 11.92
CA ILE A 471 36.11 10.94 13.21
C ILE A 471 35.20 9.73 13.35
N ILE A 472 34.45 9.35 12.30
CA ILE A 472 33.60 8.15 12.32
C ILE A 472 34.48 6.90 12.46
N LYS A 473 35.60 6.83 11.73
CA LYS A 473 36.57 5.72 11.77
C LYS A 473 37.21 5.53 13.15
N GLU A 474 37.51 6.60 13.88
CA GLU A 474 37.99 6.50 15.25
C GLU A 474 36.88 6.17 16.25
N ALA A 475 35.67 6.74 16.08
CA ALA A 475 34.52 6.42 16.91
C ALA A 475 34.11 4.94 16.81
N ILE A 476 34.26 4.31 15.62
CA ILE A 476 34.02 2.87 15.43
C ILE A 476 34.95 2.02 16.32
N LYS A 477 36.24 2.37 16.44
CA LYS A 477 37.16 1.70 17.37
C LYS A 477 36.72 1.85 18.84
N GLY A 478 36.11 2.98 19.18
CA GLY A 478 35.52 3.26 20.49
C GLY A 478 34.09 2.73 20.68
N ASN A 479 33.69 1.68 19.95
CA ASN A 479 32.33 1.10 20.00
C ASN A 479 31.22 2.14 19.74
N GLY A 480 31.43 3.02 18.75
CA GLY A 480 30.54 4.13 18.41
C GLY A 480 30.71 5.38 19.29
N THR A 481 31.65 5.39 20.25
CA THR A 481 31.88 6.50 21.18
C THR A 481 33.26 7.14 21.02
N LEU A 482 33.37 8.44 21.28
CA LEU A 482 34.63 9.20 21.16
C LEU A 482 34.67 10.34 22.18
N LYS A 483 35.85 10.66 22.73
CA LYS A 483 36.00 11.79 23.66
C LYS A 483 36.17 13.10 22.89
N LYS A 484 35.54 14.17 23.38
CA LYS A 484 35.62 15.52 22.77
C LYS A 484 37.06 16.05 22.62
N LYS A 485 38.02 15.53 23.41
CA LYS A 485 39.46 15.81 23.24
C LYS A 485 40.03 15.13 21.99
N GLN A 486 39.82 13.82 21.85
CA GLN A 486 40.27 13.03 20.69
C GLN A 486 39.70 13.59 19.39
N ALA A 487 38.42 13.97 19.36
CA ALA A 487 37.79 14.57 18.18
C ALA A 487 38.50 15.86 17.71
N LYS A 488 39.00 16.70 18.62
CA LYS A 488 39.81 17.88 18.27
C LYS A 488 41.18 17.49 17.72
N GLU A 489 41.83 16.52 18.35
CA GLU A 489 43.15 16.01 17.94
C GLU A 489 43.09 15.40 16.51
N ILE A 490 41.99 14.68 16.18
CA ILE A 490 41.72 14.13 14.84
C ILE A 490 41.43 15.23 13.81
N CYS A 491 40.65 16.27 14.17
CA CYS A 491 40.30 17.35 13.24
C CYS A 491 41.53 18.08 12.67
N ARG A 492 42.62 18.20 13.44
CA ARG A 492 43.78 19.07 13.13
C ARG A 492 43.39 20.52 12.76
N LEU A 493 42.27 20.98 13.30
CA LEU A 493 41.73 22.34 13.16
C LEU A 493 41.84 23.09 14.49
N ASP A 494 41.46 24.37 14.47
CA ASP A 494 41.18 25.14 15.67
C ASP A 494 40.27 24.38 16.67
N SER A 495 40.55 24.60 17.96
CA SER A 495 39.93 23.94 19.12
C SER A 495 38.43 24.24 19.24
N GLN A 496 37.93 25.38 18.72
CA GLN A 496 36.50 25.67 18.66
C GLN A 496 35.84 24.98 17.46
N LYS A 497 36.48 24.97 16.28
CA LYS A 497 35.98 24.22 15.11
C LYS A 497 35.84 22.73 15.43
N GLY A 498 36.88 22.10 15.97
CA GLY A 498 36.84 20.68 16.37
C GLY A 498 35.82 20.38 17.48
N ALA A 499 35.60 21.31 18.42
CA ALA A 499 34.53 21.18 19.40
C ALA A 499 33.14 21.13 18.75
N ARG A 500 32.88 22.03 17.79
CA ARG A 500 31.58 22.18 17.13
C ARG A 500 31.29 21.06 16.12
N LEU A 501 32.30 20.53 15.44
CA LEU A 501 32.17 19.32 14.63
C LEU A 501 31.76 18.13 15.50
N PHE A 502 32.41 17.92 16.65
CA PHE A 502 32.03 16.87 17.60
C PHE A 502 30.60 17.05 18.15
N ASP A 503 30.23 18.29 18.53
CA ASP A 503 28.87 18.57 19.03
C ASP A 503 27.81 18.33 17.94
N PHE A 504 28.09 18.70 16.68
CA PHE A 504 27.24 18.39 15.52
C PHE A 504 27.09 16.88 15.32
N PHE A 505 28.20 16.14 15.19
CA PHE A 505 28.17 14.69 14.95
C PHE A 505 27.48 13.93 16.10
N SER A 506 27.60 14.41 17.33
CA SER A 506 26.92 13.80 18.48
C SER A 506 25.43 14.09 18.51
N ASN A 507 25.00 15.30 18.13
CA ASN A 507 23.58 15.64 18.00
C ASN A 507 22.91 15.03 16.76
N ALA A 508 23.69 14.75 15.71
CA ALA A 508 23.27 13.97 14.54
C ALA A 508 23.17 12.46 14.82
N GLY A 509 23.69 11.99 15.97
CA GLY A 509 23.69 10.58 16.37
C GLY A 509 24.79 9.74 15.71
N TRP A 510 25.79 10.35 15.06
CA TRP A 510 26.89 9.65 14.38
C TRP A 510 28.04 9.29 15.33
N VAL A 511 28.15 9.99 16.47
CA VAL A 511 29.22 9.79 17.46
C VAL A 511 28.67 9.90 18.89
N GLY A 512 28.73 8.81 19.66
CA GLY A 512 28.44 8.81 21.10
C GLY A 512 29.53 9.53 21.90
N LYS A 513 29.17 10.06 23.07
CA LYS A 513 30.12 10.73 23.98
C LYS A 513 30.75 9.69 24.91
N ALA A 514 32.08 9.59 24.89
CA ALA A 514 32.89 8.77 25.80
C ALA A 514 33.51 9.59 26.94
#